data_AF-A0A812Y4E1-F1
#
_entry.id   AF-A0A812Y4E1-F1
#
_cell.length_a   1.000
_cell.length_b   1.000
_cell.length_c   1.000
_cell.angle_alpha   90.00
_cell.angle_beta   90.00
_cell.angle_gamma   90.00
#
_symmetry.space_group_name_H-M   'P 1'
#
loop_
_entity.id
_entity.type
_entity.pdbx_description
1 polymer ?
#
loop_
_entity_poly.entity_id
_entity_poly.type
_entity_poly.pdbx_seq_one_letter_code
_entity_poly.pdbx_strand_id
1 'polypeptide(L)'
;MASPPTLESVPLPTDCSCPITQDLMEDPVVASDGTSYERRAIEHWLQSHRTSPLTNLPLASDDLIPNNALRSVIQEFLSRLPETQRSEQELRWKRQSETLQTRPPEDLRPRAPWDIRLTDKEMEEGGPALLVLTMNRRLALLHSALREEAAQS
;
A
#
# COMPACT_ATOMS: atom_id res chain seq x y z
N MET A 1 -15.74 -23.43 -36.43
CA MET A 1 -14.47 -23.73 -35.74
C MET A 1 -14.37 -22.78 -34.57
N ALA A 2 -14.63 -23.26 -33.35
CA ALA A 2 -14.50 -22.44 -32.16
C ALA A 2 -13.00 -22.25 -31.91
N SER A 3 -12.54 -21.00 -31.84
CA SER A 3 -11.18 -20.70 -31.42
C SER A 3 -10.91 -21.36 -30.06
N PRO A 4 -9.72 -21.96 -29.85
CA PRO A 4 -9.35 -22.48 -28.54
C PRO A 4 -9.37 -21.32 -27.54
N PRO A 5 -9.86 -21.52 -26.30
CA PRO A 5 -9.74 -20.49 -25.28
C PRO A 5 -8.25 -20.19 -25.10
N THR A 6 -7.86 -18.98 -25.49
CA THR A 6 -6.55 -18.43 -25.15
C THR A 6 -6.40 -18.51 -23.64
N LEU A 7 -5.25 -18.97 -23.16
CA LEU A 7 -4.79 -18.84 -21.77
C LEU A 7 -4.69 -17.34 -21.43
N GLU A 8 -5.85 -16.69 -21.31
CA GLU A 8 -5.97 -15.34 -20.82
C GLU A 8 -5.32 -15.33 -19.44
N SER A 9 -4.27 -14.52 -19.34
CA SER A 9 -3.51 -14.18 -18.14
C SER A 9 -4.37 -14.41 -16.92
N VAL A 10 -4.07 -15.45 -16.12
CA VAL A 10 -4.80 -15.69 -14.88
C VAL A 10 -4.67 -14.40 -14.07
N PRO A 11 -5.74 -13.61 -13.94
CA PRO A 11 -5.61 -12.33 -13.26
C PRO A 11 -5.32 -12.66 -11.81
N LEU A 12 -4.29 -12.03 -11.26
CA LEU A 12 -4.03 -12.10 -9.82
C LEU A 12 -5.36 -11.74 -9.11
N PRO A 13 -5.91 -12.63 -8.27
CA PRO A 13 -7.03 -12.25 -7.44
C PRO A 13 -6.58 -11.04 -6.63
N THR A 14 -7.31 -9.93 -6.71
CA THR A 14 -6.91 -8.65 -6.08
C THR A 14 -6.61 -8.83 -4.59
N ASP A 15 -7.22 -9.83 -3.95
CA ASP A 15 -7.06 -10.17 -2.55
C ASP A 15 -5.76 -10.95 -2.21
N CYS A 16 -4.97 -11.36 -3.21
CA CYS A 16 -3.71 -12.10 -3.02
C CYS A 16 -2.48 -11.18 -2.90
N SER A 17 -2.62 -9.89 -3.19
CA SER A 17 -1.54 -8.92 -3.07
C SER A 17 -1.47 -8.31 -1.67
N CYS A 18 -0.28 -8.23 -1.09
CA CYS A 18 -0.03 -7.57 0.18
C CYS A 18 -0.17 -6.04 0.02
N PRO A 19 -0.99 -5.37 0.85
CA PRO A 19 -1.14 -3.92 0.79
C PRO A 19 0.15 -3.14 1.08
N ILE A 20 1.07 -3.72 1.86
CA ILE A 20 2.35 -3.10 2.22
C ILE A 20 3.37 -3.25 1.09
N THR A 21 3.59 -4.47 0.62
CA THR A 21 4.67 -4.77 -0.34
C THR A 21 4.24 -4.59 -1.79
N GLN A 22 2.92 -4.45 -2.05
CA GLN A 22 2.33 -4.34 -3.39
C GLN A 22 2.74 -5.50 -4.31
N ASP A 23 2.78 -6.70 -3.73
CA ASP A 23 3.21 -7.94 -4.37
C ASP A 23 2.39 -9.12 -3.84
N LEU A 24 2.42 -10.24 -4.55
CA LEU A 24 1.87 -11.50 -4.12
C LEU A 24 2.44 -11.89 -2.74
N MET A 25 1.58 -12.36 -1.84
CA MET A 25 2.01 -12.83 -0.52
C MET A 25 2.67 -14.22 -0.62
N GLU A 26 3.83 -14.39 0.02
CA GLU A 26 4.45 -15.71 0.24
C GLU A 26 3.82 -16.38 1.47
N ASP A 27 3.65 -15.61 2.55
CA ASP A 27 3.12 -16.07 3.82
C ASP A 27 2.04 -15.10 4.35
N PRO A 28 0.79 -15.25 3.88
CA PRO A 28 -0.30 -14.34 4.24
C PRO A 28 -0.73 -14.52 5.70
N VAL A 29 -0.78 -13.42 6.45
CA VAL A 29 -1.27 -13.36 7.83
C VAL A 29 -2.33 -12.28 7.99
N VAL A 30 -3.31 -12.51 8.87
CA VAL A 30 -4.38 -11.57 9.21
C VAL A 30 -4.03 -10.83 10.48
N ALA A 31 -4.09 -9.49 10.45
CA ALA A 31 -3.98 -8.65 11.63
C ALA A 31 -5.36 -8.40 12.27
N SER A 32 -5.39 -7.77 13.45
CA SER A 32 -6.64 -7.49 14.19
C SER A 32 -7.62 -6.55 13.47
N ASP A 33 -7.20 -5.91 12.38
CA ASP A 33 -8.05 -5.13 11.47
C ASP A 33 -8.80 -5.97 10.42
N GLY A 34 -8.56 -7.29 10.37
CA GLY A 34 -9.16 -8.21 9.42
C GLY A 34 -8.51 -8.22 8.03
N THR A 35 -7.42 -7.47 7.82
CA THR A 35 -6.70 -7.40 6.55
C THR A 35 -5.56 -8.42 6.51
N SER A 36 -5.34 -9.01 5.33
CA SER A 36 -4.22 -9.93 5.10
C SER A 36 -2.98 -9.19 4.61
N TYR A 37 -1.83 -9.51 5.19
CA TYR A 37 -0.53 -8.92 4.87
C TYR A 37 0.51 -10.03 4.66
N GLU A 38 1.59 -9.69 3.97
CA GLU A 38 2.81 -10.50 3.98
C GLU A 38 3.41 -10.46 5.40
N ARG A 39 3.64 -11.64 6.01
CA ARG A 39 4.13 -11.79 7.38
C ARG A 39 5.30 -10.88 7.67
N ARG A 40 6.37 -10.97 6.87
CA ARG A 40 7.61 -10.22 7.13
C ARG A 40 7.37 -8.71 7.12
N ALA A 41 6.47 -8.25 6.26
CA ALA A 41 6.18 -6.83 6.09
C ALA A 41 5.38 -6.27 7.28
N ILE A 42 4.35 -6.99 7.75
CA ILE A 42 3.56 -6.55 8.90
C ILE A 42 4.33 -6.70 10.21
N GLU A 43 5.14 -7.76 10.36
CA GLU A 43 6.02 -7.92 11.54
C GLU A 43 7.02 -6.76 11.63
N HIS A 44 7.64 -6.39 10.51
CA HIS A 44 8.55 -5.24 10.47
C HIS A 44 7.84 -3.92 10.77
N TRP A 45 6.62 -3.72 10.26
CA TRP A 45 5.79 -2.55 10.58
C TRP A 45 5.49 -2.41 12.08
N LEU A 46 5.10 -3.53 12.71
CA LEU A 46 4.70 -3.59 14.12
C LEU A 46 5.86 -3.36 15.11
N GLN A 47 7.12 -3.39 14.64
CA GLN A 47 8.27 -3.05 15.47
C GLN A 47 8.28 -1.57 15.87
N SER A 48 7.71 -0.68 15.04
CA SER A 48 7.70 0.76 15.31
C SER A 48 6.29 1.37 15.35
N HIS A 49 5.27 0.65 14.91
CA HIS A 49 3.91 1.14 14.82
C HIS A 49 2.93 0.18 15.50
N ARG A 50 1.84 0.73 16.07
CA ARG A 50 0.74 -0.04 16.65
C ARG A 50 -0.58 0.25 15.93
N THR A 51 -0.47 0.53 14.63
CA THR A 51 -1.57 0.94 13.75
C THR A 51 -1.65 0.04 12.52
N SER A 52 -2.81 -0.01 11.88
CA SER A 52 -3.00 -0.69 10.60
C SER A 52 -2.21 0.05 9.52
N PRO A 53 -1.36 -0.62 8.72
CA PRO A 53 -0.65 0.00 7.59
C PRO A 53 -1.57 0.63 6.53
N LEU A 54 -2.79 0.11 6.39
CA LEU A 54 -3.75 0.56 5.37
C LEU A 54 -4.54 1.79 5.82
N THR A 55 -5.13 1.73 7.01
CA THR A 55 -6.05 2.76 7.53
C THR A 55 -5.40 3.77 8.48
N ASN A 56 -4.18 3.50 8.95
CA ASN A 56 -3.52 4.21 10.06
C ASN A 56 -4.30 4.22 11.39
N LEU A 57 -5.33 3.37 11.55
CA LEU A 57 -6.07 3.25 12.80
C LEU A 57 -5.33 2.35 13.79
N PRO A 58 -5.45 2.57 15.11
CA PRO A 58 -4.89 1.67 16.12
C PRO A 58 -5.35 0.23 15.95
N LEU A 59 -4.41 -0.72 16.04
CA LEU A 59 -4.72 -2.14 16.06
C LEU A 59 -5.15 -2.54 17.47
N ALA A 60 -6.12 -3.44 17.58
CA ALA A 60 -6.60 -3.93 18.87
C ALA A 60 -5.57 -4.86 19.54
N SER A 61 -4.83 -5.61 18.73
CA SER A 61 -3.67 -6.42 19.15
C SER A 61 -2.63 -6.52 18.03
N ASP A 62 -1.41 -6.88 18.40
CA ASP A 62 -0.29 -7.20 17.51
C ASP A 62 -0.23 -8.69 17.13
N ASP A 63 -1.25 -9.46 17.49
CA ASP A 63 -1.37 -10.86 17.13
C ASP A 63 -1.60 -11.02 15.62
N LEU A 64 -0.83 -11.92 15.01
CA LEU A 64 -0.92 -12.26 13.59
C LEU A 64 -1.39 -13.69 13.42
N ILE A 65 -2.52 -13.86 12.73
CA ILE A 65 -3.15 -15.17 12.51
C ILE A 65 -2.82 -15.65 11.09
N PRO A 66 -2.21 -16.83 10.88
CA PRO A 66 -1.95 -17.35 9.54
C PRO A 66 -3.23 -17.51 8.70
N ASN A 67 -3.23 -16.97 7.47
CA ASN A 67 -4.33 -17.15 6.52
C ASN A 67 -4.07 -18.33 5.58
N ASN A 68 -4.27 -19.55 6.10
CA ASN A 68 -4.00 -20.77 5.33
C ASN A 68 -4.88 -20.90 4.08
N ALA A 69 -6.11 -20.39 4.11
CA ALA A 69 -7.01 -20.42 2.96
C ALA A 69 -6.46 -19.58 1.81
N LEU A 70 -6.04 -18.34 2.10
CA LEU A 70 -5.42 -17.47 1.10
C LEU A 70 -4.09 -18.03 0.61
N ARG A 71 -3.29 -18.64 1.50
CA ARG A 71 -2.06 -19.33 1.12
C ARG A 71 -2.33 -20.44 0.11
N SER A 72 -3.37 -21.26 0.33
CA SER A 72 -3.75 -22.31 -0.63
C SER A 72 -4.15 -21.74 -2.00
N VAL A 73 -4.91 -20.64 -2.02
CA VAL A 73 -5.29 -19.95 -3.28
C VAL A 73 -4.05 -19.44 -4.03
N ILE A 74 -3.10 -18.83 -3.31
CA ILE A 74 -1.86 -18.33 -3.91
C ILE A 74 -1.01 -19.49 -4.47
N GLN A 75 -0.89 -20.59 -3.73
CA GLN A 75 -0.14 -21.76 -4.19
C GLN A 75 -0.79 -22.39 -5.42
N GLU A 76 -2.13 -22.47 -5.46
CA GLU A 76 -2.85 -22.93 -6.63
C GLU A 76 -2.62 -22.01 -7.83
N PHE A 77 -2.66 -20.70 -7.63
CA PHE A 77 -2.35 -19.71 -8.67
C PHE A 77 -0.93 -19.93 -9.22
N LEU A 78 0.07 -20.03 -8.35
CA LEU A 78 1.46 -20.28 -8.74
C LEU A 78 1.62 -21.58 -9.51
N SER A 79 0.90 -22.63 -9.13
CA SER A 79 0.95 -23.93 -9.81
C SER A 79 0.53 -23.87 -11.29
N ARG A 80 -0.28 -22.87 -11.65
CA ARG A 80 -0.77 -22.66 -13.02
C ARG A 80 0.17 -21.79 -13.86
N LEU A 81 1.17 -21.14 -13.24
CA LEU A 81 2.13 -20.29 -13.96
C LEU A 81 3.23 -21.13 -14.65
N PRO A 82 3.76 -20.67 -15.79
CA PRO A 82 4.97 -21.22 -16.39
C PRO A 82 6.17 -21.14 -15.43
N GLU A 83 7.11 -22.08 -15.58
CA GLU A 83 8.32 -22.15 -14.76
C GLU A 83 9.10 -20.83 -14.69
N THR A 84 9.22 -20.13 -15.82
CA THR A 84 9.90 -18.85 -15.90
C THR A 84 9.26 -17.80 -14.99
N GLN A 85 7.92 -17.70 -15.00
CA GLN A 85 7.19 -16.75 -14.16
C GLN A 85 7.26 -17.12 -12.67
N ARG A 86 7.22 -18.42 -12.34
CA ARG A 86 7.39 -18.88 -10.95
C ARG A 86 8.77 -18.51 -10.41
N SER A 87 9.82 -18.81 -11.20
CA SER A 87 11.20 -18.45 -10.86
C SER A 87 11.39 -16.94 -10.68
N GLU A 88 10.78 -16.13 -11.55
CA GLU A 88 10.79 -14.66 -11.43
C GLU A 88 10.10 -14.19 -10.14
N GLN A 89 8.96 -14.78 -9.79
CA GLN A 89 8.24 -14.46 -8.55
C GLN A 89 9.06 -14.84 -7.31
N GLU A 90 9.70 -16.00 -7.29
CA GLU A 90 10.59 -16.40 -6.19
C GLU A 90 11.76 -15.42 -6.00
N LEU A 91 12.36 -14.95 -7.10
CA LEU A 91 13.40 -13.92 -7.05
C LEU A 91 12.85 -12.59 -6.52
N ARG A 92 11.60 -12.26 -6.84
CA ARG A 92 10.93 -11.05 -6.34
C ARG A 92 10.74 -11.15 -4.81
N TRP A 93 10.27 -12.28 -4.29
CA TRP A 93 10.17 -12.51 -2.84
C TRP A 93 11.52 -12.47 -2.13
N LYS A 94 12.55 -13.08 -2.69
CA LYS A 94 13.92 -13.00 -2.14
C LYS A 94 14.37 -11.54 -2.03
N ARG A 95 14.25 -10.76 -3.11
CA ARG A 95 14.59 -9.33 -3.13
C ARG A 95 13.78 -8.53 -2.12
N GLN A 96 12.48 -8.79 -2.00
CA GLN A 96 11.63 -8.11 -1.01
C GLN A 96 12.02 -8.44 0.42
N SER A 97 12.33 -9.70 0.72
CA SER A 97 12.74 -10.12 2.06
C SER A 97 14.03 -9.42 2.52
N GLU A 98 14.98 -9.24 1.61
CA GLU A 98 16.21 -8.47 1.84
C GLU A 98 15.94 -6.97 1.99
N THR A 99 15.03 -6.43 1.17
CA THR A 99 14.62 -5.01 1.23
C THR A 99 13.94 -4.68 2.56
N LEU A 100 13.09 -5.57 3.08
CA LEU A 100 12.42 -5.40 4.37
C LEU A 100 13.37 -5.47 5.56
N GLN A 101 14.53 -6.12 5.42
CA GLN A 101 15.55 -6.15 6.47
C GLN A 101 16.41 -4.88 6.50
N THR A 102 16.47 -4.14 5.40
CA THR A 102 17.41 -3.01 5.22
C THR A 102 16.73 -1.64 5.20
N ARG A 103 15.41 -1.57 5.00
CA ARG A 103 14.66 -0.30 4.94
C ARG A 103 13.97 0.02 6.27
N PRO A 104 13.85 1.31 6.65
CA PRO A 104 13.05 1.73 7.81
C PRO A 104 11.55 1.39 7.64
N PRO A 105 10.81 1.05 8.72
CA PRO A 105 9.38 0.72 8.66
C PRO A 105 8.49 1.84 8.09
N GLU A 106 8.91 3.09 8.21
CA GLU A 106 8.20 4.28 7.71
C GLU A 106 8.05 4.33 6.17
N ASP A 107 8.98 3.69 5.46
CA ASP A 107 8.99 3.60 3.99
C ASP A 107 7.98 2.61 3.43
N LEU A 108 7.39 1.77 4.30
CA LEU A 108 6.45 0.72 3.92
C LEU A 108 5.00 1.19 3.89
N ARG A 109 4.73 2.46 4.24
CA ARG A 109 3.38 3.02 4.11
C ARG A 109 3.01 3.08 2.62
N PRO A 110 1.83 2.57 2.21
CA PRO A 110 1.27 2.95 0.93
C PRO A 110 1.19 4.47 0.89
N ARG A 111 1.90 5.12 -0.06
CA ARG A 111 1.84 6.58 -0.20
C ARG A 111 0.38 6.97 -0.38
N ALA A 112 -0.19 7.59 0.65
CA ALA A 112 -1.48 8.22 0.50
C ALA A 112 -1.34 9.30 -0.59
N PRO A 113 -2.38 9.60 -1.39
CA PRO A 113 -2.28 10.60 -2.45
C PRO A 113 -1.81 11.99 -1.98
N TRP A 114 -1.93 12.28 -0.67
CA TRP A 114 -1.47 13.52 -0.04
C TRP A 114 -0.06 13.44 0.57
N ASP A 115 0.54 12.25 0.67
CA ASP A 115 1.87 12.00 1.26
C ASP A 115 2.99 12.26 0.23
N ILE A 116 3.01 13.48 -0.30
CA ILE A 116 4.11 13.99 -1.12
C ILE A 116 5.11 14.60 -0.13
N ARG A 117 6.08 13.80 0.36
CA ARG A 117 7.28 14.38 0.95
C ARG A 117 8.02 15.07 -0.18
N LEU A 118 7.89 16.40 -0.27
CA LEU A 118 8.77 17.23 -1.08
C LEU A 118 10.19 16.85 -0.69
N THR A 119 10.91 16.24 -1.61
CA THR A 119 12.33 15.99 -1.39
C THR A 119 13.01 17.35 -1.24
N ASP A 120 14.08 17.47 -0.46
CA ASP A 120 14.82 18.74 -0.29
C ASP A 120 15.20 19.38 -1.64
N LYS A 121 15.26 18.57 -2.70
CA LYS A 121 15.53 18.95 -4.09
C LYS A 121 14.39 19.72 -4.79
N GLU A 122 13.14 19.56 -4.36
CA GLU A 122 11.97 20.20 -4.99
C GLU A 122 11.67 21.60 -4.43
N MET A 123 12.32 22.00 -3.34
CA MET A 123 12.18 23.34 -2.77
C MET A 123 12.87 24.43 -3.62
N GLU A 124 13.86 24.08 -4.46
CA GLU A 124 14.60 25.07 -5.27
C GLU A 124 13.98 25.32 -6.65
N GLU A 125 13.16 24.42 -7.18
CA GLU A 125 12.59 24.52 -8.53
C GLU A 125 11.06 24.60 -8.50
N GLY A 126 10.52 25.67 -7.89
CA GLY A 126 9.14 26.20 -8.05
C GLY A 126 8.10 25.28 -8.71
N GLY A 127 7.81 24.14 -8.09
CA GLY A 127 6.91 23.12 -8.65
C GLY A 127 5.42 23.48 -8.51
N PRO A 128 4.52 22.73 -9.17
CA PRO A 128 3.07 23.01 -9.26
C PRO A 128 2.34 23.08 -7.91
N ALA A 129 2.95 22.66 -6.81
CA ALA A 129 2.43 22.79 -5.45
C ALA A 129 2.33 24.26 -4.96
N LEU A 130 3.19 25.16 -5.45
CA LEU A 130 3.10 26.60 -5.11
C LEU A 130 1.79 27.23 -5.61
N LEU A 131 1.29 26.73 -6.75
CA LEU A 131 0.02 27.12 -7.36
C LEU A 131 -1.18 26.65 -6.52
N VAL A 132 -1.15 25.44 -5.97
CA VAL A 132 -2.22 24.91 -5.12
C VAL A 132 -2.27 25.63 -3.75
N LEU A 133 -1.10 25.93 -3.16
CA LEU A 133 -1.02 26.67 -1.90
C LEU A 133 -1.50 28.13 -2.03
N THR A 134 -1.20 28.79 -3.15
CA THR A 134 -1.73 30.15 -3.41
C THR A 134 -3.24 30.14 -3.68
N MET A 135 -3.76 29.10 -4.31
CA MET A 135 -5.20 28.96 -4.57
C MET A 135 -5.99 28.71 -3.27
N ASN A 136 -5.46 27.85 -2.39
CA ASN A 136 -6.09 27.57 -1.08
C ASN A 136 -6.05 28.77 -0.12
N ARG A 137 -5.00 29.61 -0.17
CA ARG A 137 -4.96 30.87 0.59
C ARG A 137 -6.01 31.88 0.12
N ARG A 138 -6.26 31.97 -1.19
CA ARG A 138 -7.33 32.85 -1.73
C ARG A 138 -8.72 32.35 -1.34
N LEU A 139 -8.94 31.04 -1.28
CA LEU A 139 -10.21 30.45 -0.84
C LEU A 139 -10.48 30.71 0.66
N ALA A 140 -9.45 30.61 1.51
CA ALA A 140 -9.56 30.88 2.95
C ALA A 140 -9.90 32.35 3.25
N LEU A 141 -9.35 33.29 2.47
CA LEU A 141 -9.66 34.72 2.61
C LEU A 141 -11.07 35.07 2.11
N LEU A 142 -11.57 34.38 1.09
CA LEU A 142 -12.96 34.52 0.65
C LEU A 142 -13.95 33.96 1.68
N HIS A 143 -13.64 32.82 2.30
CA HIS A 143 -14.46 32.27 3.38
C HIS A 143 -14.44 33.13 4.66
N SER A 144 -13.32 33.79 5.00
CA SER A 144 -13.31 34.73 6.14
C SER A 144 -14.10 36.00 5.83
N ALA A 145 -13.98 36.55 4.62
CA ALA A 145 -14.73 37.75 4.21
C ALA A 145 -16.25 37.51 4.15
N LEU A 146 -16.70 36.37 3.64
CA LEU A 146 -18.13 36.00 3.63
C LEU A 146 -18.71 35.74 5.03
N ARG A 147 -17.86 35.34 5.99
CA ARG A 147 -18.29 35.08 7.37
C ARG A 147 -18.43 36.36 8.21
N GLU A 148 -17.69 37.41 7.86
CA GLU A 148 -17.80 38.73 8.49
C GLU A 148 -19.07 39.47 8.05
N GLU A 149 -19.46 39.39 6.77
CA GLU A 149 -20.72 40.00 6.28
C GLU A 149 -21.97 39.35 6.89
N ALA A 150 -21.94 38.05 7.18
CA ALA A 150 -23.05 37.33 7.81
C ALA A 150 -23.22 37.66 9.31
N ALA A 151 -22.24 38.29 9.97
CA ALA A 151 -22.28 38.63 11.39
C ALA A 151 -22.75 40.07 11.66
N GLN A 152 -23.04 40.86 10.61
CA GLN A 152 -23.48 42.26 10.69
C GLN A 152 -24.89 42.51 10.14
N SER A 153 -25.68 41.44 9.91
CA SER A 153 -27.10 41.52 9.57
C SER A 153 -28.02 41.07 10.70
#